data_AF-A0A661PM52-F1
#
_entry.id   AF-A0A661PM52-F1
#
_cell.length_a   1.000
_cell.length_b   1.000
_cell.length_c   1.000
_cell.angle_alpha   90.00
_cell.angle_beta   90.00
_cell.angle_gamma   90.00
#
_symmetry.space_group_name_H-M   'P 1'
#
loop_
_entity.id
_entity.type
_entity.pdbx_description
1 polymer ?
#
loop_
_entity_poly.entity_id
_entity_poly.type
_entity_poly.pdbx_seq_one_letter_code
_entity_poly.pdbx_strand_id
1 'polypeptide(L)' 'MKYNVIFSQQAYKDIKKLTPKLREKAKEIIRNRIAVDPYRGKQLVGNMKGYFSV' A
#
# COMPACT_ATOMS: atom_id res chain seq x y z
N MET A 1 -17.61 -0.67 -3.92
CA MET A 1 -16.93 -1.96 -3.70
C MET A 1 -15.49 -1.66 -3.27
N LYS A 2 -14.92 -2.38 -2.30
CA LYS A 2 -13.52 -2.21 -1.87
C LYS A 2 -12.79 -3.54 -1.92
N TYR A 3 -11.54 -3.53 -2.35
CA TYR A 3 -10.65 -4.68 -2.32
C TYR A 3 -10.20 -4.97 -0.89
N ASN A 4 -10.00 -6.26 -0.59
CA ASN A 4 -9.38 -6.68 0.65
C ASN A 4 -7.86 -6.41 0.60
N VAL A 5 -7.30 -5.80 1.64
CA VAL A 5 -5.87 -5.48 1.72
C VAL A 5 -5.20 -6.43 2.69
N ILE A 6 -4.18 -7.13 2.20
CA ILE A 6 -3.37 -8.07 2.99
C ILE A 6 -1.93 -7.55 3.02
N PHE A 7 -1.30 -7.62 4.19
CA PHE A 7 0.11 -7.23 4.34
C PHE A 7 1.00 -8.46 4.34
N SER A 8 2.15 -8.35 3.66
CA SER A 8 3.26 -9.27 3.90
C SER A 8 3.83 -9.03 5.31
N GLN A 9 4.53 -10.03 5.85
CA GLN A 9 5.17 -9.89 7.15
C GLN A 9 6.20 -8.75 7.17
N GLN A 10 6.89 -8.53 6.05
CA GLN A 10 7.84 -7.43 5.91
C GLN A 10 7.13 -6.07 5.95
N ALA A 11 6.06 -5.89 5.16
CA ALA A 11 5.30 -4.64 5.14
C ALA A 11 4.70 -4.31 6.52
N TYR A 12 4.25 -5.32 7.27
CA TYR A 12 3.78 -5.13 8.64
C TYR A 12 4.88 -4.59 9.58
N LYS A 13 6.10 -5.14 9.49
CA LYS A 13 7.26 -4.66 10.26
C LYS A 13 7.61 -3.21 9.87
N ASP A 14 7.51 -2.87 8.60
CA ASP A 14 7.86 -1.52 8.12
C ASP A 14 6.83 -0.47 8.56
N ILE A 15 5.53 -0.80 8.52
CA ILE A 15 4.46 0.07 9.07
C ILE A 15 4.65 0.32 10.58
N LYS A 16 5.14 -0.67 11.33
CA LYS A 16 5.42 -0.50 12.77
C LYS A 16 6.55 0.48 13.06
N LYS A 17 7.52 0.61 12.16
CA LYS A 17 8.66 1.54 12.30
C LYS A 17 8.27 3.00 12.02
N LEU A 18 7.13 3.24 11.35
CA LEU A 18 6.66 4.59 11.07
C LEU A 18 6.26 5.32 12.35
N THR A 19 6.54 6.63 12.38
CA THR A 19 6.00 7.55 13.39
C THR A 19 4.47 7.57 13.33
N PRO A 20 3.77 7.96 14.42
CA PRO A 20 2.31 7.98 14.45
C PRO A 20 1.68 8.77 13.29
N LYS A 21 2.25 9.94 12.96
CA LYS A 21 1.78 10.79 11.86
C LYS A 21 1.88 10.10 10.50
N LEU A 22 3.02 9.47 10.20
CA LEU A 22 3.20 8.74 8.93
C LEU A 22 2.34 7.49 8.86
N ARG A 23 2.13 6.82 9.99
CA ARG A 23 1.27 5.64 10.07
C ARG A 23 -0.19 5.96 9.77
N GLU A 24 -0.71 7.07 10.29
CA GLU A 24 -2.06 7.51 9.95
C GLU A 24 -2.18 7.90 8.47
N LYS A 25 -1.16 8.56 7.91
CA LYS A 25 -1.16 8.85 6.47
C LYS A 25 -1.15 7.57 5.61
N ALA A 26 -0.37 6.57 6.01
CA ALA A 26 -0.35 5.27 5.33
C ALA A 26 -1.72 4.58 5.40
N LYS A 27 -2.37 4.57 6.57
CA LYS A 27 -3.72 4.01 6.74
C LYS A 27 -4.75 4.72 5.85
N GLU A 28 -4.68 6.05 5.74
CA GLU A 28 -5.56 6.83 4.86
C GLU A 28 -5.37 6.42 3.40
N ILE A 29 -4.12 6.36 2.92
CA ILE A 29 -3.80 5.94 1.55
C ILE A 29 -4.31 4.52 1.28
N ILE A 30 -4.06 3.58 2.21
CA ILE A 30 -4.49 2.19 2.05
C ILE A 30 -6.01 2.07 1.98
N ARG A 31 -6.76 2.71 2.89
CA ARG A 31 -8.22 2.55 3.00
C ARG A 31 -9.01 3.32 1.95
N ASN A 32 -8.48 4.45 1.49
CA ASN A 32 -9.20 5.38 0.63
C ASN A 32 -8.68 5.38 -0.81
N ARG A 33 -7.44 4.95 -1.05
CA ARG A 33 -6.88 4.83 -2.40
C ARG A 33 -6.73 3.38 -2.81
N ILE A 34 -5.85 2.61 -2.15
CA ILE A 34 -5.51 1.24 -2.57
C ILE A 34 -6.72 0.31 -2.51
N ALA A 35 -7.48 0.35 -1.42
CA ALA A 35 -8.67 -0.49 -1.26
C ALA A 35 -9.80 -0.11 -2.23
N VAL A 36 -9.79 1.10 -2.82
CA VAL A 36 -10.82 1.54 -3.76
C VAL A 36 -10.39 1.22 -5.20
N ASP A 37 -9.15 1.54 -5.55
CA ASP A 37 -8.57 1.30 -6.86
C ASP A 37 -7.07 0.94 -6.72
N PRO A 38 -6.74 -0.36 -6.67
CA PRO A 38 -5.37 -0.82 -6.45
C PRO A 38 -4.47 -0.63 -7.68
N TYR A 39 -5.05 -0.42 -8.87
CA TYR A 39 -4.30 -0.30 -10.13
C TYR A 39 -4.02 1.16 -10.52
N ARG A 40 -4.51 2.13 -9.74
CA ARG A 40 -4.32 3.56 -9.97
C ARG A 40 -2.85 4.02 -9.89
N GLY A 41 -2.00 3.24 -9.21
CA GLY A 41 -0.59 3.55 -9.05
C GLY A 41 0.22 3.42 -10.35
N LYS A 42 1.48 3.82 -10.30
CA LYS A 42 2.41 3.59 -11.41
C LYS A 42 2.80 2.10 -11.42
N GLN A 43 2.51 1.44 -12.53
CA GLN A 43 2.95 0.06 -12.73
C GLN A 43 4.49 0.02 -12.78
N LEU A 44 5.07 -0.91 -12.01
CA LEU A 44 6.51 -1.12 -11.96
C LEU A 44 6.98 -1.96 -13.16
N VAL A 45 8.25 -1.79 -13.52
CA VAL A 45 8.88 -2.41 -14.70
C VAL A 45 10.02 -3.34 -14.30
N GLY A 46 10.54 -4.12 -15.26
CA GLY A 46 11.62 -5.09 -15.03
C GLY A 46 11.20 -6.23 -14.11
N ASN A 47 12.05 -6.61 -13.15
CA ASN A 47 11.81 -7.71 -12.21
C ASN A 47 10.58 -7.48 -11.29
N MET A 48 10.06 -6.26 -11.24
CA MET A 48 8.88 -5.89 -10.46
C MET A 48 7.62 -5.72 -11.34
N LYS A 49 7.65 -6.22 -12.59
CA LYS A 49 6.47 -6.22 -13.45
C LYS A 49 5.31 -6.96 -12.78
N GLY A 50 4.15 -6.31 -12.75
CA GLY A 50 2.94 -6.81 -12.06
C GLY A 50 2.70 -6.18 -10.69
N TYR A 51 3.67 -5.42 -10.15
CA TYR A 51 3.50 -4.62 -8.95
C TYR A 51 3.20 -3.14 -9.28
N PHE A 52 2.63 -2.42 -8.32
CA PHE A 52 2.21 -1.01 -8.45
C PHE A 52 2.78 -0.18 -7.30
N SER A 53 3.13 1.08 -7.58
CA SER A 53 3.57 2.07 -6.59
C SER A 53 2.58 3.23 -6.50
N VAL A 54 2.24 3.66 -5.28
CA VAL A 54 1.20 4.65 -4.98
C VAL A 54 1.68 5.76 -4.05
#